data_AF-A0AAD7R412-F1
#
_entry.id   AF-A0AAD7R412-F1
#
_cell.length_a   1.000
_cell.length_b   1.000
_cell.length_c   1.000
_cell.angle_alpha   90.00
_cell.angle_beta   90.00
_cell.angle_gamma   90.00
#
_symmetry.space_group_name_H-M   'P 1'
#
loop_
_entity.id
_entity.type
_entity.pdbx_description
1 polymer ?
#
loop_
_entity_poly.entity_id
_entity_poly.type
_entity_poly.pdbx_seq_one_letter_code
_entity_poly.pdbx_strand_id
1 'polypeptide(L)'
;MQPSRGYKEAKRLLHKHYGDELRIASAYIDKALQWPQIKSEDGKALNAYAMFLVGCRNTMEDIESLEEMDNPTNLRTVVSKLPYKMKKRWRAEAYNIKERRDRRAKFTDLVSYIERQAKITTDPLFGDIPDSRPTSAGKNDKERPPAKKENEGASRRTSPLKTKRLKGQERNILHKDKEDSASQERTTALKKKKQAHKSPSRKRPPASLGPEKTNVCCQ
;
A
#
# COMPACT_ATOMS: atom_id res chain seq x y z
N MET A 1 -24.94 -46.24 -14.11
CA MET A 1 -24.56 -45.65 -12.81
C MET A 1 -25.71 -44.80 -12.29
N GLN A 2 -25.97 -44.79 -10.98
CA GLN A 2 -26.92 -43.83 -10.39
C GLN A 2 -26.34 -42.40 -10.49
N PRO A 3 -27.04 -41.42 -11.09
CA PRO A 3 -26.53 -40.06 -11.29
C PRO A 3 -26.03 -39.38 -10.01
N SER A 4 -26.72 -39.62 -8.89
CA SER A 4 -26.36 -39.09 -7.56
C SER A 4 -25.00 -39.60 -7.06
N ARG A 5 -24.69 -40.88 -7.31
CA ARG A 5 -23.41 -41.49 -6.93
C ARG A 5 -22.27 -40.93 -7.78
N GLY A 6 -22.50 -40.76 -9.08
CA GLY A 6 -21.52 -40.15 -9.99
C GLY A 6 -21.18 -38.71 -9.60
N TYR A 7 -22.19 -37.89 -9.31
CA TYR A 7 -21.99 -36.50 -8.90
C TYR A 7 -21.22 -36.37 -7.58
N LYS A 8 -21.58 -37.16 -6.55
CA LYS A 8 -20.90 -37.13 -5.25
C LYS A 8 -19.42 -37.51 -5.39
N GLU A 9 -19.12 -38.55 -6.17
CA GLU A 9 -17.76 -38.99 -6.39
C GLU A 9 -16.95 -37.98 -7.21
N ALA A 10 -17.56 -37.38 -8.24
CA ALA A 10 -16.94 -36.30 -9.00
C ALA A 10 -16.60 -35.09 -8.10
N LYS A 11 -17.53 -34.65 -7.24
CA LYS A 11 -17.28 -33.55 -6.29
C LYS A 11 -16.16 -33.88 -5.31
N ARG A 12 -16.11 -35.12 -4.80
CA ARG A 12 -15.05 -35.61 -3.91
C ARG A 12 -13.67 -35.57 -4.60
N LEU A 13 -13.59 -36.04 -5.84
CA LEU A 13 -12.34 -36.02 -6.61
C LEU A 13 -11.90 -34.59 -6.94
N LEU A 14 -12.82 -33.71 -7.32
CA LEU A 14 -12.51 -32.29 -7.54
C LEU A 14 -11.95 -31.64 -6.28
N HIS A 15 -12.58 -31.87 -5.12
CA HIS A 15 -12.07 -31.33 -3.85
C HIS A 15 -10.70 -31.94 -3.49
N LYS A 16 -10.50 -33.24 -3.69
CA LYS A 16 -9.21 -33.90 -3.44
C LYS A 16 -8.06 -33.32 -4.29
N HIS A 17 -8.32 -32.93 -5.54
CA HIS A 17 -7.28 -32.48 -6.46
C HIS A 17 -7.13 -30.95 -6.55
N TYR A 18 -8.19 -30.19 -6.25
CA TYR A 18 -8.21 -28.73 -6.41
C TYR A 18 -8.62 -27.97 -5.16
N GLY A 19 -9.03 -28.64 -4.09
CA GLY A 19 -9.52 -28.04 -2.84
C GLY A 19 -8.44 -27.71 -1.82
N ASP A 20 -7.17 -27.64 -2.22
CA ASP A 20 -6.09 -27.19 -1.33
C ASP A 20 -6.28 -25.69 -1.03
N GLU A 21 -6.74 -25.40 0.20
CA GLU A 21 -7.06 -24.07 0.69
C GLU A 21 -5.87 -23.10 0.61
N LEU A 22 -4.65 -23.57 0.93
CA LEU A 22 -3.45 -22.74 0.88
C LEU A 22 -3.14 -22.35 -0.56
N ARG A 23 -3.21 -23.31 -1.48
CA ARG A 23 -3.00 -23.06 -2.91
C ARG A 23 -4.05 -22.11 -3.48
N ILE A 24 -5.31 -22.25 -3.07
CA ILE A 24 -6.40 -21.34 -3.46
C ILE A 24 -6.12 -19.94 -2.91
N ALA A 25 -5.76 -19.83 -1.63
CA ALA A 25 -5.42 -18.58 -0.96
C ALA A 25 -4.29 -17.84 -1.67
N SER A 26 -3.16 -18.51 -1.90
CA SER A 26 -2.02 -17.93 -2.59
C SER A 26 -2.39 -17.44 -3.99
N ALA A 27 -3.19 -18.22 -4.73
CA ALA A 27 -3.64 -17.80 -6.07
C ALA A 27 -4.48 -16.52 -6.04
N TYR A 28 -5.36 -16.35 -5.04
CA TYR A 28 -6.13 -15.11 -4.87
C TYR A 28 -5.25 -13.93 -4.47
N ILE A 29 -4.36 -14.13 -3.50
CA ILE A 29 -3.42 -13.11 -3.02
C ILE A 29 -2.52 -12.65 -4.17
N ASP A 30 -1.86 -13.58 -4.84
CA ASP A 30 -0.95 -13.29 -5.96
C ASP A 30 -1.67 -12.51 -7.06
N LYS A 31 -2.88 -12.92 -7.44
CA LYS A 31 -3.67 -12.22 -8.45
C LYS A 31 -4.05 -10.80 -8.01
N ALA A 32 -4.37 -10.58 -6.73
CA ALA A 32 -4.63 -9.24 -6.20
C ALA A 32 -3.37 -8.36 -6.20
N LEU A 33 -2.23 -8.92 -5.80
CA LEU A 33 -0.95 -8.20 -5.70
C LEU A 33 -0.33 -7.91 -7.07
N GLN A 34 -0.53 -8.79 -8.05
CA GLN A 34 -0.02 -8.66 -9.42
C GLN A 34 -1.00 -7.94 -10.35
N TRP A 35 -2.15 -7.48 -9.85
CA TRP A 35 -3.14 -6.78 -10.67
C TRP A 35 -2.51 -5.60 -11.44
N PRO A 36 -2.90 -5.36 -12.70
CA PRO A 36 -2.37 -4.22 -13.46
C PRO A 36 -2.77 -2.88 -12.85
N GLN A 37 -1.98 -1.83 -13.14
CA GLN A 37 -2.31 -0.46 -12.72
C GLN A 37 -3.58 0.02 -13.43
N ILE A 38 -4.58 0.47 -12.68
CA ILE A 38 -5.84 0.98 -13.22
C ILE A 38 -5.67 2.47 -13.58
N LYS A 39 -6.11 2.85 -14.78
CA LYS A 39 -6.10 4.23 -15.27
C LYS A 39 -7.32 4.99 -14.73
N SER A 40 -7.21 6.31 -14.60
CA SER A 40 -8.29 7.14 -14.03
C SER A 40 -9.59 7.12 -14.83
N GLU A 41 -9.52 6.91 -16.14
CA GLU A 41 -10.65 6.97 -17.08
C GLU A 41 -11.25 5.59 -17.36
N ASP A 42 -10.64 4.52 -16.83
CA ASP A 42 -11.05 3.14 -17.13
C ASP A 42 -12.00 2.58 -16.07
N GLY A 43 -13.28 2.98 -16.17
CA GLY A 43 -14.35 2.49 -15.31
C GLY A 43 -14.57 0.98 -15.40
N LYS A 44 -14.35 0.38 -16.57
CA LYS A 44 -14.50 -1.06 -16.80
C LYS A 44 -13.43 -1.85 -16.05
N ALA A 45 -12.16 -1.45 -16.16
CA ALA A 45 -11.07 -2.07 -15.41
C ALA A 45 -11.25 -1.92 -13.90
N LEU A 46 -11.73 -0.75 -13.45
CA LEU A 46 -12.04 -0.53 -12.04
C LEU A 46 -13.15 -1.45 -11.54
N ASN A 47 -14.22 -1.63 -12.32
CA ASN A 47 -15.32 -2.53 -11.96
C ASN A 47 -14.86 -4.00 -11.93
N ALA A 48 -14.08 -4.44 -12.91
CA ALA A 48 -13.51 -5.80 -12.92
C ALA A 48 -12.63 -6.06 -11.68
N TYR A 49 -11.83 -5.07 -11.28
CA TYR A 49 -11.04 -5.16 -10.06
C TYR A 49 -11.92 -5.22 -8.81
N ALA A 50 -12.94 -4.37 -8.72
CA ALA A 50 -13.89 -4.39 -7.61
C ALA A 50 -14.57 -5.75 -7.47
N MET A 51 -15.08 -6.32 -8.56
CA MET A 51 -15.70 -7.64 -8.57
C MET A 51 -14.74 -8.74 -8.11
N PHE A 52 -13.49 -8.70 -8.57
CA PHE A 52 -12.47 -9.64 -8.13
C PHE A 52 -12.21 -9.55 -6.63
N LEU A 53 -12.03 -8.34 -6.09
CA LEU A 53 -11.80 -8.13 -4.66
C LEU A 53 -13.01 -8.51 -3.79
N VAL A 54 -14.23 -8.33 -4.29
CA VAL A 54 -15.44 -8.86 -3.65
C VAL A 54 -15.41 -10.39 -3.61
N GLY A 55 -14.97 -11.04 -4.70
CA GLY A 55 -14.74 -12.48 -4.72
C GLY A 55 -13.75 -12.93 -3.65
N CYS A 56 -12.62 -12.22 -3.50
CA CYS A 56 -11.66 -12.48 -2.41
C CYS A 56 -12.33 -12.34 -1.04
N ARG A 57 -13.09 -11.26 -0.82
CA ARG A 57 -13.82 -11.02 0.45
C ARG A 57 -14.77 -12.15 0.79
N ASN A 58 -15.53 -12.65 -0.17
CA ASN A 58 -16.48 -13.73 0.07
C ASN A 58 -15.72 -15.05 0.34
N THR A 59 -14.60 -15.29 -0.35
CA THR A 59 -13.78 -16.50 -0.15
C THR A 59 -13.06 -16.49 1.21
N MET A 60 -12.78 -15.32 1.77
CA MET A 60 -12.21 -15.17 3.11
C MET A 60 -13.11 -15.73 4.23
N GLU A 61 -14.42 -15.86 4.00
CA GLU A 61 -15.33 -16.45 4.99
C GLU A 61 -15.13 -17.97 5.12
N ASP A 62 -14.68 -18.61 4.03
CA ASP A 62 -14.49 -20.07 3.96
C ASP A 62 -13.02 -20.49 4.16
N ILE A 63 -12.06 -19.61 3.84
CA ILE A 63 -10.62 -19.94 3.85
C ILE A 63 -9.86 -18.93 4.73
N GLU A 64 -9.47 -19.37 5.93
CA GLU A 64 -8.79 -18.54 6.93
C GLU A 64 -7.46 -17.97 6.43
N SER A 65 -6.75 -18.71 5.58
CA SER A 65 -5.45 -18.29 5.05
C SER A 65 -5.51 -17.01 4.19
N LEU A 66 -6.69 -16.62 3.68
CA LEU A 66 -6.84 -15.34 2.99
C LEU A 66 -6.85 -14.14 3.95
N GLU A 67 -6.88 -14.32 5.27
CA GLU A 67 -6.71 -13.22 6.24
C GLU A 67 -5.39 -12.47 6.03
N GLU A 68 -4.41 -13.08 5.36
CA GLU A 68 -3.17 -12.40 4.93
C GLU A 68 -3.43 -11.15 4.09
N MET A 69 -4.59 -11.04 3.45
CA MET A 69 -5.04 -9.83 2.75
C MET A 69 -5.17 -8.60 3.67
N ASP A 70 -5.41 -8.78 4.96
CA ASP A 70 -5.44 -7.71 5.98
C ASP A 70 -4.03 -7.20 6.35
N ASN A 71 -2.97 -7.92 5.95
CA ASN A 71 -1.59 -7.51 6.17
C ASN A 71 -1.34 -6.10 5.60
N PRO A 72 -0.71 -5.19 6.37
CA PRO A 72 -0.39 -3.86 5.88
C PRO A 72 0.31 -3.77 4.53
N THR A 73 1.21 -4.71 4.26
CA THR A 73 1.95 -4.76 3.00
C THR A 73 1.01 -5.10 1.85
N ASN A 74 0.16 -6.12 2.01
CA ASN A 74 -0.80 -6.55 0.99
C ASN A 74 -1.84 -5.46 0.71
N LEU A 75 -2.42 -4.87 1.76
CA LEU A 75 -3.34 -3.73 1.63
C LEU A 75 -2.71 -2.57 0.86
N ARG A 76 -1.46 -2.20 1.17
CA ARG A 76 -0.77 -1.12 0.48
C ARG A 76 -0.58 -1.44 -1.00
N THR A 77 -0.24 -2.68 -1.34
CA THR A 77 -0.10 -3.14 -2.72
C THR A 77 -1.42 -3.11 -3.47
N VAL A 78 -2.51 -3.60 -2.88
CA VAL A 78 -3.87 -3.55 -3.46
C VAL A 78 -4.30 -2.10 -3.73
N VAL A 79 -4.05 -1.19 -2.78
CA VAL A 79 -4.31 0.25 -2.94
C VAL A 79 -3.45 0.85 -4.04
N SER A 80 -2.20 0.39 -4.19
CA SER A 80 -1.25 0.95 -5.17
C SER A 80 -1.75 0.84 -6.61
N LYS A 81 -2.59 -0.16 -6.89
CA LYS A 81 -3.24 -0.46 -8.19
C LYS A 81 -4.29 0.56 -8.62
N LEU A 82 -4.74 1.39 -7.69
CA LEU A 82 -5.77 2.38 -7.94
C LEU A 82 -5.19 3.68 -8.54
N PRO A 83 -6.00 4.45 -9.28
CA PRO A 83 -5.67 5.81 -9.72
C PRO A 83 -5.33 6.74 -8.56
N TYR A 84 -4.50 7.77 -8.82
CA TYR A 84 -4.00 8.68 -7.78
C TYR A 84 -5.13 9.35 -6.96
N LYS A 85 -6.18 9.86 -7.63
CA LYS A 85 -7.31 10.53 -6.96
C LYS A 85 -7.97 9.60 -5.95
N MET A 86 -8.18 8.33 -6.33
CA MET A 86 -8.76 7.31 -5.45
C MET A 86 -7.83 6.94 -4.31
N LYS A 87 -6.51 6.83 -4.55
CA LYS A 87 -5.52 6.61 -3.48
C LYS A 87 -5.51 7.75 -2.46
N LYS A 88 -5.68 8.99 -2.91
CA LYS A 88 -5.76 10.17 -2.02
C LYS A 88 -7.01 10.11 -1.14
N ARG A 89 -8.17 9.83 -1.72
CA ARG A 89 -9.43 9.70 -0.99
C ARG A 89 -9.42 8.51 -0.01
N TRP A 90 -8.88 7.37 -0.43
CA TRP A 90 -8.70 6.21 0.46
C TRP A 90 -7.85 6.52 1.68
N ARG A 91 -6.75 7.28 1.53
CA ARG A 91 -5.93 7.68 2.69
C ARG A 91 -6.71 8.47 3.72
N ALA A 92 -7.59 9.38 3.27
CA ALA A 92 -8.45 10.13 4.17
C ALA A 92 -9.50 9.22 4.83
N GLU A 93 -10.11 8.31 4.07
CA GLU A 93 -11.09 7.34 4.58
C GLU A 93 -10.47 6.40 5.62
N ALA A 94 -9.28 5.85 5.34
CA ALA A 94 -8.56 4.97 6.25
C ALA A 94 -8.16 5.68 7.55
N TYR A 95 -7.81 6.97 7.47
CA TYR A 95 -7.56 7.79 8.65
C TYR A 95 -8.83 8.05 9.46
N ASN A 96 -9.95 8.33 8.78
CA ASN A 96 -11.25 8.50 9.41
C ASN A 96 -11.71 7.23 10.15
N ILE A 97 -11.54 6.05 9.54
CA ILE A 97 -11.81 4.76 10.20
C ILE A 97 -10.99 4.62 11.48
N LYS A 98 -9.70 4.98 11.44
CA LYS A 98 -8.84 4.96 12.61
C LYS A 98 -9.33 5.88 13.71
N GLU A 99 -9.74 7.10 13.37
CA GLU A 99 -10.21 8.10 14.34
C GLU A 99 -11.59 7.74 14.93
N ARG A 100 -12.53 7.29 14.11
CA ARG A 100 -13.93 7.06 14.53
C ARG A 100 -14.20 5.69 15.13
N ARG A 101 -13.47 4.66 14.69
CA ARG A 101 -13.71 3.26 15.09
C ARG A 101 -12.58 2.69 15.94
N ASP A 102 -11.58 3.49 16.26
CA ASP A 102 -10.37 3.12 17.02
C ASP A 102 -9.72 1.81 16.53
N ARG A 103 -9.78 1.58 15.20
CA ARG A 103 -9.20 0.40 14.57
C ARG A 103 -8.56 0.74 13.24
N ARG A 104 -7.59 -0.08 12.84
CA ARG A 104 -7.01 0.01 11.50
C ARG A 104 -8.05 -0.36 10.43
N ALA A 105 -7.97 0.29 9.27
CA ALA A 105 -8.73 -0.12 8.09
C ALA A 105 -8.31 -1.53 7.66
N LYS A 106 -9.31 -2.39 7.44
CA LYS A 106 -9.16 -3.77 6.97
C LYS A 106 -9.38 -3.85 5.47
N PHE A 107 -9.11 -5.01 4.89
CA PHE A 107 -9.37 -5.32 3.50
C PHE A 107 -10.86 -5.16 3.18
N THR A 108 -11.76 -5.58 4.07
CA THR A 108 -13.21 -5.42 3.90
C THR A 108 -13.64 -3.96 3.72
N ASP A 109 -13.04 -3.03 4.47
CA ASP A 109 -13.29 -1.59 4.31
C ASP A 109 -12.79 -1.09 2.94
N LEU A 110 -11.62 -1.58 2.50
CA LEU A 110 -11.02 -1.24 1.21
C LEU A 110 -11.89 -1.73 0.05
N VAL A 111 -12.38 -2.97 0.10
CA VAL A 111 -13.27 -3.52 -0.93
C VAL A 111 -14.55 -2.69 -1.02
N SER A 112 -15.16 -2.37 0.12
CA SER A 112 -16.39 -1.55 0.16
C SER A 112 -16.17 -0.17 -0.45
N TYR A 113 -15.00 0.44 -0.18
CA TYR A 113 -14.62 1.70 -0.80
C TYR A 113 -14.44 1.58 -2.32
N ILE A 114 -13.69 0.58 -2.79
CA ILE A 114 -13.43 0.37 -4.23
C ILE A 114 -14.72 0.05 -4.97
N GLU A 115 -15.57 -0.82 -4.42
CA GLU A 115 -16.88 -1.17 -4.98
C GLU A 115 -17.76 0.08 -5.15
N ARG A 116 -17.80 0.95 -4.12
CA ARG A 116 -18.51 2.23 -4.22
C ARG A 116 -17.91 3.13 -5.31
N GLN A 117 -16.58 3.24 -5.40
CA GLN A 117 -15.95 4.04 -6.44
C GLN A 117 -16.24 3.48 -7.84
N ALA A 118 -16.23 2.15 -8.02
CA ALA A 118 -16.60 1.52 -9.27
C ALA A 118 -18.02 1.89 -9.70
N LYS A 119 -19.00 1.79 -8.78
CA LYS A 119 -20.40 2.18 -9.04
C LYS A 119 -20.54 3.65 -9.44
N ILE A 120 -19.77 4.55 -8.80
CA ILE A 120 -19.76 5.98 -9.14
C ILE A 120 -19.16 6.21 -10.54
N THR A 121 -18.06 5.54 -10.87
CA THR A 121 -17.40 5.70 -12.17
C THR A 121 -18.21 5.08 -13.31
N THR A 122 -18.95 4.00 -13.06
CA THR A 122 -19.83 3.37 -14.05
C THR A 122 -21.25 3.96 -14.03
N ASP A 123 -21.46 5.08 -13.36
CA ASP A 123 -22.77 5.73 -13.29
C ASP A 123 -23.19 6.18 -14.71
N PRO A 124 -24.38 5.81 -15.18
CA PRO A 124 -24.81 6.10 -16.55
C PRO A 124 -25.02 7.59 -16.82
N LEU A 125 -25.19 8.42 -15.77
CA LEU A 125 -25.48 9.84 -15.90
C LEU A 125 -24.23 10.71 -15.68
N PHE A 126 -23.37 10.34 -14.73
CA PHE A 126 -22.21 11.14 -14.31
C PHE A 126 -20.84 10.47 -14.56
N GLY A 127 -20.81 9.21 -15.01
CA GLY A 127 -19.58 8.43 -15.15
C GLY A 127 -18.64 8.91 -16.26
N ASP A 128 -19.18 9.52 -17.31
CA ASP A 128 -18.41 9.99 -18.48
C ASP A 128 -18.12 11.50 -18.45
N ILE A 129 -18.23 12.14 -17.28
CA ILE A 129 -17.88 13.55 -17.16
C ILE A 129 -16.35 13.67 -17.15
N PRO A 130 -15.73 14.30 -18.17
CA PRO A 130 -14.29 14.42 -18.21
C PRO A 130 -13.80 15.37 -17.13
N ASP A 131 -12.74 14.97 -16.42
CA ASP A 131 -11.99 15.83 -15.51
C ASP A 131 -11.16 16.86 -16.31
N SER A 132 -11.80 17.74 -17.08
CA SER A 132 -11.07 18.70 -17.91
C SER A 132 -10.35 19.72 -17.03
N ARG A 133 -9.02 19.70 -17.06
CA ARG A 133 -8.27 20.95 -17.21
C ARG A 133 -7.74 20.95 -18.63
N PRO A 134 -8.02 21.97 -19.45
CA PRO A 134 -7.29 22.13 -20.70
C PRO A 134 -5.84 22.40 -20.33
N THR A 135 -4.97 21.38 -20.44
CA THR A 135 -3.54 21.66 -20.57
C THR A 135 -3.39 22.34 -21.91
N SER A 136 -3.12 23.64 -21.89
CA SER A 136 -2.65 24.41 -23.03
C SER A 136 -1.32 23.83 -23.50
N ALA A 137 -1.36 22.70 -24.22
CA ALA A 137 -0.27 22.27 -25.06
C ALA A 137 -0.33 23.14 -26.32
N GLY A 138 0.51 24.17 -26.34
CA GLY A 138 0.66 25.05 -27.48
C GLY A 138 0.95 24.24 -28.74
N LYS A 139 0.08 24.38 -29.73
CA LYS A 139 0.40 24.11 -31.13
C LYS A 139 1.51 25.09 -31.53
N ASN A 140 2.68 24.58 -31.87
CA ASN A 140 3.67 25.29 -32.67
C ASN A 140 4.30 24.29 -33.65
N ASP A 141 3.48 23.75 -34.55
CA ASP A 141 3.97 23.32 -35.85
C ASP A 141 4.20 24.58 -36.70
N LYS A 142 5.42 25.11 -36.65
CA LYS A 142 5.94 25.98 -37.72
C LYS A 142 6.66 25.07 -38.71
N GLU A 143 5.91 24.57 -39.69
CA GLU A 143 6.48 24.08 -40.94
C GLU A 143 7.34 25.19 -41.56
N ARG A 144 8.64 24.91 -41.69
CA ARG A 144 9.58 25.71 -42.47
C ARG A 144 9.79 25.00 -43.81
N PRO A 145 9.59 25.66 -44.97
CA PRO A 145 9.75 25.01 -46.26
C PRO A 145 11.24 24.77 -46.59
N PRO A 146 11.59 23.71 -47.35
CA PRO A 146 12.98 23.41 -47.70
C PRO A 146 13.41 24.24 -48.92
N ALA A 147 14.44 25.06 -48.75
CA ALA A 147 15.16 25.70 -49.86
C ALA A 147 16.25 24.74 -50.38
N LYS A 148 16.10 24.32 -51.63
CA LYS A 148 17.15 23.66 -52.43
C LYS A 148 18.21 24.67 -52.81
N LYS A 149 19.49 24.26 -52.84
CA LYS A 149 20.40 24.48 -53.97
C LYS A 149 21.67 23.64 -53.82
N GLU A 150 21.93 22.91 -54.90
CA GLU A 150 23.12 22.13 -55.21
C GLU A 150 24.35 23.04 -55.34
N ASN A 151 25.54 22.53 -55.04
CA ASN A 151 26.56 22.51 -56.07
C ASN A 151 27.60 21.41 -55.85
N GLU A 152 28.06 20.87 -56.98
CA GLU A 152 28.97 19.76 -57.17
C GLU A 152 30.40 20.05 -56.71
N GLY A 153 31.18 18.99 -56.47
CA GLY A 153 32.62 19.13 -56.27
C GLY A 153 33.36 17.87 -55.81
N ALA A 154 33.41 16.87 -56.68
CA ALA A 154 34.57 16.00 -56.94
C ALA A 154 35.37 15.34 -55.77
N SER A 155 35.38 14.01 -55.86
CA SER A 155 36.59 13.16 -55.93
C SER A 155 37.30 12.66 -54.65
N ARG A 156 37.25 11.32 -54.57
CA ARG A 156 38.30 10.36 -54.18
C ARG A 156 38.71 10.19 -52.71
N ARG A 157 38.63 8.90 -52.31
CA ARG A 157 39.62 8.06 -51.60
C ARG A 157 39.99 8.56 -50.19
N THR A 158 40.08 7.79 -49.12
CA THR A 158 40.46 6.38 -48.85
C THR A 158 40.27 6.19 -47.34
N SER A 159 39.94 4.99 -46.87
CA SER A 159 40.04 4.63 -45.44
C SER A 159 41.49 4.76 -44.95
N PRO A 160 41.75 4.98 -43.63
CA PRO A 160 41.98 3.81 -42.79
C PRO A 160 41.60 3.94 -41.29
N LEU A 161 41.54 2.79 -40.63
CA LEU A 161 41.53 2.60 -39.17
C LEU A 161 42.62 3.44 -38.46
N LYS A 162 42.32 3.99 -37.28
CA LYS A 162 43.26 3.91 -36.15
C LYS A 162 42.62 4.03 -34.75
N THR A 163 43.23 3.21 -33.91
CA THR A 163 43.08 2.86 -32.51
C THR A 163 43.43 3.99 -31.50
N LYS A 164 43.01 3.78 -30.24
CA LYS A 164 43.48 4.37 -28.96
C LYS A 164 42.90 5.78 -28.68
N ARG A 165 42.53 6.14 -27.44
CA ARG A 165 43.34 6.06 -26.22
C ARG A 165 42.51 6.56 -25.02
N LEU A 166 42.63 5.88 -23.88
CA LEU A 166 42.24 6.37 -22.57
C LEU A 166 43.11 7.57 -22.15
N LYS A 167 42.47 8.61 -21.60
CA LYS A 167 43.10 9.60 -20.72
C LYS A 167 42.14 9.88 -19.57
N GLY A 168 42.48 9.35 -18.40
CA GLY A 168 42.04 9.94 -17.15
C GLY A 168 42.73 11.29 -16.94
N GLN A 169 42.10 12.14 -16.15
CA GLN A 169 42.82 13.15 -15.40
C GLN A 169 42.13 13.32 -14.04
N GLU A 170 42.94 13.03 -13.03
CA GLU A 170 42.68 13.10 -11.60
C GLU A 170 42.38 14.52 -11.13
N ARG A 171 41.70 14.61 -9.98
CA ARG A 171 42.12 15.47 -8.87
C ARG A 171 41.51 14.94 -7.56
N ASN A 172 42.33 14.21 -6.80
CA ASN A 172 42.21 14.07 -5.35
C ASN A 172 42.62 15.38 -4.68
N ILE A 173 41.90 15.82 -3.64
CA ILE A 173 42.51 16.25 -2.35
C ILE A 173 41.58 15.79 -1.23
N LEU A 174 42.18 15.10 -0.29
CA LEU A 174 41.64 14.33 0.83
C LEU A 174 41.91 15.09 2.15
N HIS A 175 41.12 14.73 3.16
CA HIS A 175 41.30 14.94 4.60
C HIS A 175 40.62 16.14 5.26
N LYS A 176 39.50 15.83 5.95
CA LYS A 176 39.44 16.02 7.40
C LYS A 176 38.46 15.03 8.03
N ASP A 177 39.00 13.88 8.45
CA ASP A 177 38.35 13.03 9.44
C ASP A 177 38.47 13.69 10.82
N LYS A 178 37.46 13.45 11.66
CA LYS A 178 37.23 13.92 13.05
C LYS A 178 36.41 15.20 13.21
N GLU A 179 35.10 15.02 13.16
CA GLU A 179 34.16 15.65 14.09
C GLU A 179 32.97 14.68 14.28
N ASP A 180 33.20 13.73 15.19
CA ASP A 180 32.29 13.27 16.24
C ASP A 180 30.81 13.00 15.91
N SER A 181 30.48 11.71 15.85
CA SER A 181 29.67 11.06 16.89
C SER A 181 28.69 11.96 17.68
N ALA A 182 27.73 12.59 17.00
CA ALA A 182 26.70 13.38 17.69
C ALA A 182 25.41 13.46 16.86
N SER A 183 24.72 12.33 16.65
CA SER A 183 23.27 12.34 16.32
C SER A 183 22.51 11.04 16.64
N GLN A 184 23.17 10.04 17.25
CA GLN A 184 22.49 8.89 17.87
C GLN A 184 21.89 9.19 19.27
N GLU A 185 21.94 10.44 19.74
CA GLU A 185 21.40 10.85 21.05
C GLU A 185 20.19 11.81 20.98
N ARG A 186 19.39 11.77 19.92
CA ARG A 186 18.12 12.55 19.85
C ARG A 186 16.84 11.75 20.13
N THR A 187 16.94 10.47 20.46
CA THR A 187 15.77 9.63 20.80
C THR A 187 15.77 9.03 22.22
N THR A 188 16.76 9.33 23.06
CA THR A 188 16.86 8.78 24.44
C THR A 188 16.79 9.81 25.57
N ALA A 189 16.76 11.12 25.27
CA ALA A 189 16.70 12.18 26.30
C ALA A 189 15.29 12.62 26.74
N LEU A 190 14.21 12.17 26.09
CA LEU A 190 12.84 12.43 26.57
C LEU A 190 12.26 11.35 27.49
N LYS A 191 12.98 10.24 27.73
CA LYS A 191 12.50 9.14 28.60
C LYS A 191 13.09 9.15 30.02
N LYS A 192 14.03 10.07 30.31
CA LYS A 192 14.70 10.16 31.64
C LYS A 192 14.33 11.39 32.48
N LYS A 193 13.49 12.31 31.99
CA LYS A 193 12.99 13.47 32.76
C LYS A 193 11.61 13.26 33.40
N LYS A 194 11.06 12.03 33.35
CA LYS A 194 9.80 11.64 34.01
C LYS A 194 9.98 10.64 35.18
N GLN A 195 11.24 10.42 35.59
CA GLN A 195 11.62 9.60 36.75
C GLN A 195 12.62 10.38 37.64
N ALA A 196 12.26 11.59 38.05
CA ALA A 196 13.05 12.34 39.03
C ALA A 196 12.21 13.39 39.79
N HIS A 197 10.96 13.07 40.13
CA HIS A 197 10.18 13.78 41.16
C HIS A 197 9.12 12.82 41.72
N LYS A 198 9.55 11.79 42.44
CA LYS A 198 8.77 11.18 43.53
C LYS A 198 9.73 10.46 44.47
N SER A 199 10.23 11.20 45.45
CA SER A 199 11.09 10.67 46.50
C SER A 199 10.37 9.57 47.30
N PRO A 200 11.09 8.52 47.74
CA PRO A 200 10.57 7.48 48.60
C PRO A 200 10.75 7.87 50.07
N SER A 201 9.69 7.80 50.89
CA SER A 201 9.87 7.85 52.34
C SER A 201 8.77 7.10 53.10
N ARG A 202 9.24 6.08 53.82
CA ARG A 202 8.74 5.49 55.07
C ARG A 202 7.45 4.65 55.02
N LYS A 203 7.69 3.33 54.96
CA LYS A 203 6.81 2.30 55.52
C LYS A 203 6.55 2.61 57.00
N ARG A 204 5.27 2.69 57.39
CA ARG A 204 4.81 2.72 58.78
C ARG A 204 4.47 1.27 59.18
N PRO A 205 5.01 0.71 60.28
CA PRO A 205 4.57 -0.58 60.77
C PRO A 205 3.19 -0.46 61.45
N PRO A 206 2.37 -1.52 61.48
CA PRO A 206 1.14 -1.52 62.25
C PRO A 206 1.45 -1.71 63.74
N ALA A 207 0.96 -0.79 64.56
CA ALA A 207 0.93 -0.96 66.01
C ALA A 207 -0.32 -1.77 66.36
N SER A 208 -0.11 -2.97 66.87
CA SER A 208 -1.04 -3.65 67.78
C SER A 208 -1.14 -2.87 69.09
N LEU A 209 -2.35 -2.68 69.62
CA LEU A 209 -2.73 -2.71 71.04
C LEU A 209 -4.22 -2.34 71.15
N GLY A 210 -5.04 -3.25 71.70
CA GLY A 210 -6.31 -2.89 72.36
C GLY A 210 -6.04 -2.17 73.69
N PRO A 211 -6.99 -2.04 74.64
CA PRO A 211 -8.27 -2.76 74.77
C PRO A 211 -9.48 -1.88 75.18
N GLU A 212 -10.65 -2.52 75.38
CA GLU A 212 -11.74 -2.15 76.34
C GLU A 212 -12.47 -0.79 76.12
N LYS A 213 -13.79 -0.59 76.33
CA LYS A 213 -14.84 -1.24 77.14
C LYS A 213 -16.20 -0.56 76.79
N THR A 214 -17.31 -1.30 76.95
CA THR A 214 -18.69 -0.84 77.31
C THR A 214 -19.44 0.06 76.29
N ASN A 215 -20.77 0.08 76.07
CA ASN A 215 -22.00 -0.36 76.76
C ASN A 215 -23.11 -0.41 75.68
N VAL A 216 -24.00 -1.42 75.61
CA VAL A 216 -25.35 -1.52 76.22
C VAL A 216 -26.44 -0.60 75.63
N CYS A 217 -27.62 -1.21 75.39
CA CYS A 217 -29.00 -0.70 75.14
C CYS A 217 -29.32 -0.16 73.73
N CYS A 218 -30.21 -0.80 72.94
CA CYS A 218 -31.67 -0.94 73.06
C CYS A 218 -32.44 0.39 73.11
N GLN A 219 -33.13 0.70 72.00
CA GLN A 219 -34.57 1.01 71.98
C GLN A 219 -35.14 0.69 70.59
#